data_AF-A0A7L3PQ63-F1
#
_entry.id   AF-A0A7L3PQ63-F1
#
_cell.length_a   1.000
_cell.length_b   1.000
_cell.length_c   1.000
_cell.angle_alpha   90.00
_cell.angle_beta   90.00
_cell.angle_gamma   90.00
#
_symmetry.space_group_name_H-M   'P 1'
#
loop_
_entity.id
_entity.type
_entity.pdbx_description
1 polymer ?
#
loop_
_entity_poly.entity_id
_entity_poly.type
_entity_poly.pdbx_seq_one_letter_code
_entity_poly.pdbx_strand_id
1 'polypeptide(L)'
;PLRTQVDLGCNFFVTAEVPDPQRVFVALGFGFFAELTLPEALRHLERRSRLLQRLSDSLTQDGAKIRAHIRLVLEVTPPPPPPRPRPLASPLPLFSQTPPPMLCPTPRACGSSRGSRTLLR
;
A
#
# COMPACT_ATOMS: atom_id res chain seq x y z
N PRO A 1 -36.63 3.39 -27.58
CA PRO A 1 -35.55 4.20 -26.97
C PRO A 1 -35.67 4.17 -25.44
N LEU A 2 -34.59 3.83 -24.74
CA LEU A 2 -34.54 3.78 -23.29
C LEU A 2 -33.89 5.07 -22.76
N ARG A 3 -34.61 5.83 -21.93
CA ARG A 3 -34.04 7.00 -21.24
C ARG A 3 -33.38 6.57 -19.94
N THR A 4 -32.13 6.98 -19.76
CA THR A 4 -31.32 6.64 -18.60
C THR A 4 -30.64 7.89 -18.08
N GLN A 5 -30.32 7.92 -16.79
CA GLN A 5 -29.53 8.98 -16.18
C GLN A 5 -28.13 8.43 -15.93
N VAL A 6 -27.12 9.05 -16.51
CA VAL A 6 -25.72 8.60 -16.43
C VAL A 6 -24.93 9.61 -15.61
N ASP A 7 -24.15 9.12 -14.65
CA ASP A 7 -23.22 9.93 -13.87
C ASP A 7 -21.93 10.14 -14.67
N LEU A 8 -21.55 11.40 -14.87
CA LEU A 8 -20.30 11.79 -15.52
C LEU A 8 -19.17 12.04 -14.49
N GLY A 9 -19.48 11.96 -13.19
CA GLY A 9 -18.56 12.17 -12.06
C GLY A 9 -19.05 13.26 -11.11
N CYS A 10 -18.54 13.25 -9.87
CA CYS A 10 -18.89 14.23 -8.83
C CYS A 10 -20.40 14.39 -8.58
N ASN A 11 -21.18 13.31 -8.69
CA ASN A 11 -22.64 13.33 -8.63
C ASN A 11 -23.28 14.24 -9.70
N PHE A 12 -22.66 14.36 -10.88
CA PHE A 12 -23.16 15.14 -11.99
C PHE A 12 -23.86 14.23 -12.99
N PHE A 13 -25.18 14.33 -13.03
CA PHE A 13 -26.04 13.42 -13.77
C PHE A 13 -26.58 14.05 -15.06
N VAL A 14 -26.51 13.33 -16.17
CA VAL A 14 -27.05 13.74 -17.47
C VAL A 14 -28.04 12.69 -17.98
N THR A 15 -29.14 13.14 -18.59
CA THR A 15 -30.10 12.26 -19.25
C THR A 15 -29.58 11.83 -20.62
N ALA A 16 -29.43 10.52 -20.82
CA ALA A 16 -29.03 9.91 -22.07
C ALA A 16 -30.18 9.07 -22.65
N GLU A 17 -30.29 9.07 -23.97
CA GLU A 17 -31.23 8.23 -24.71
C GLU A 17 -30.47 7.11 -25.40
N VAL A 18 -30.80 5.86 -25.06
CA VAL A 18 -30.21 4.67 -25.63
C VAL A 18 -31.12 4.16 -26.76
N PRO A 19 -30.62 4.09 -28.01
CA PRO A 19 -31.40 3.60 -29.14
C PRO A 19 -31.76 2.11 -28.99
N ASP A 20 -30.77 1.26 -28.72
CA ASP A 20 -30.92 -0.19 -28.62
C ASP A 20 -30.34 -0.76 -27.31
N PRO A 21 -31.18 -1.18 -26.34
CA PRO A 21 -30.70 -1.69 -25.05
C PRO A 21 -30.28 -3.17 -25.08
N GLN A 22 -30.37 -3.86 -26.23
CA GLN A 22 -30.08 -5.29 -26.36
C GLN A 22 -28.58 -5.60 -26.48
N ARG A 23 -27.76 -4.59 -26.79
CA ARG A 23 -26.32 -4.71 -27.01
C ARG A 23 -25.59 -3.82 -26.02
N VAL A 24 -24.47 -4.33 -25.50
CA VAL A 24 -23.64 -3.65 -24.52
C VAL A 24 -22.17 -3.73 -24.90
N PHE A 25 -21.43 -2.66 -24.63
CA PHE A 25 -20.00 -2.64 -24.82
C PHE A 25 -19.30 -3.19 -23.57
N VAL A 26 -18.53 -4.26 -23.75
CA VAL A 26 -17.77 -4.89 -22.68
C VAL A 26 -16.28 -4.66 -22.93
N ALA A 27 -15.59 -4.10 -21.93
CA ALA A 27 -14.16 -3.89 -21.99
C ALA A 27 -13.41 -5.23 -22.03
N LEU A 28 -12.63 -5.49 -23.08
CA LEU A 28 -11.80 -6.69 -23.21
C LEU A 28 -10.44 -6.54 -22.51
N GLY A 29 -9.92 -5.31 -22.46
CA GLY A 29 -8.62 -4.96 -21.91
C GLY A 29 -7.81 -4.12 -22.88
N PHE A 30 -6.74 -3.48 -22.42
CA PHE A 30 -5.84 -2.67 -23.26
C PHE A 30 -6.55 -1.58 -24.11
N GLY A 31 -7.66 -1.04 -23.62
CA GLY A 31 -8.46 -0.04 -24.34
C GLY A 31 -9.38 -0.60 -25.43
N PHE A 32 -9.48 -1.93 -25.58
CA PHE A 32 -10.40 -2.55 -26.52
C PHE A 32 -11.75 -2.86 -25.88
N PHE A 33 -12.82 -2.62 -26.64
CA PHE A 33 -14.20 -2.87 -26.27
C PHE A 33 -14.86 -3.72 -27.35
N ALA A 34 -15.68 -4.69 -26.96
CA ALA A 34 -16.49 -5.48 -27.86
C ALA A 34 -17.97 -5.22 -27.61
N GLU A 35 -18.71 -5.05 -28.70
CA GLU A 35 -20.17 -5.01 -28.66
C GLU A 35 -20.70 -6.44 -28.59
N LEU A 36 -21.37 -6.76 -27.49
CA LEU A 36 -21.90 -8.10 -27.22
C LEU A 36 -23.40 -8.04 -26.97
N THR A 37 -24.08 -9.17 -27.20
CA THR A 37 -25.45 -9.33 -26.73
C THR A 37 -25.48 -9.53 -25.21
N LEU A 38 -26.61 -9.21 -24.57
CA LEU A 38 -26.83 -9.44 -23.14
C LEU A 38 -26.41 -10.83 -22.62
N PRO A 39 -26.83 -11.97 -23.22
CA PRO A 39 -26.45 -13.28 -22.71
C PRO A 39 -24.95 -13.58 -22.86
N GLU A 40 -24.31 -13.10 -23.93
CA GLU A 40 -22.86 -13.26 -24.13
C GLU A 40 -22.07 -12.44 -23.11
N ALA A 41 -22.51 -11.22 -22.84
CA ALA A 41 -21.92 -10.35 -21.82
C ALA A 41 -21.98 -10.98 -20.42
N LEU A 42 -23.12 -11.57 -20.05
CA LEU A 42 -23.27 -12.30 -18.78
C LEU A 42 -22.28 -13.47 -18.67
N ARG A 43 -22.16 -14.28 -19.72
CA ARG A 43 -21.19 -15.39 -19.74
C ARG A 43 -19.74 -14.90 -19.62
N HIS A 44 -19.42 -13.75 -20.22
CA HIS A 44 -18.09 -13.14 -20.11
C HIS A 44 -17.80 -12.64 -18.69
N LEU A 45 -18.77 -11.99 -18.05
CA LEU A 45 -18.66 -11.53 -16.66
C LEU A 45 -18.51 -12.68 -15.69
N GLU A 46 -19.29 -13.74 -15.83
CA GLU A 46 -19.18 -14.95 -15.00
C GLU A 46 -17.79 -15.59 -15.12
N ARG A 47 -17.26 -15.70 -16.33
CA ARG A 47 -15.91 -16.25 -16.56
C ARG A 47 -14.86 -15.39 -15.85
N ARG A 48 -14.93 -14.07 -15.96
CA ARG A 48 -13.99 -13.15 -15.28
C ARG A 48 -14.12 -13.20 -13.78
N SER A 49 -15.33 -13.20 -13.24
CA SER A 49 -15.58 -13.31 -11.81
C SER A 49 -14.99 -14.60 -11.24
N ARG A 50 -15.23 -15.75 -11.90
CA ARG A 50 -14.65 -17.04 -11.49
C ARG A 50 -13.13 -17.05 -11.55
N LEU A 51 -12.53 -16.44 -12.57
CA LEU A 51 -11.07 -16.32 -12.66
C LEU A 51 -10.51 -15.49 -11.50
N LEU A 52 -11.08 -14.31 -11.24
CA LEU A 52 -10.64 -13.43 -10.16
C LEU A 52 -10.82 -14.10 -8.79
N GLN A 53 -11.91 -14.82 -8.58
CA GLN A 53 -12.14 -15.57 -7.35
C GLN A 53 -11.06 -16.64 -7.13
N ARG A 54 -10.76 -17.45 -8.15
CA ARG A 54 -9.70 -18.47 -8.07
C ARG A 54 -8.34 -17.87 -7.75
N LEU A 55 -8.00 -16.74 -8.38
CA LEU A 55 -6.75 -16.03 -8.10
C LEU A 55 -6.72 -15.50 -6.66
N SER A 56 -7.83 -14.91 -6.20
CA SER A 56 -7.98 -14.45 -4.82
C SER A 56 -7.81 -15.60 -3.81
N ASP A 57 -8.43 -16.75 -4.08
CA ASP A 57 -8.36 -17.93 -3.21
C ASP A 57 -6.93 -18.49 -3.16
N SER A 58 -6.25 -18.58 -4.31
CA SER A 58 -4.84 -19.01 -4.38
C SER A 58 -3.94 -18.09 -3.56
N LEU A 59 -4.05 -16.78 -3.74
CA LEU A 59 -3.24 -15.79 -3.01
C LEU A 59 -3.55 -15.82 -1.51
N THR A 60 -4.81 -16.06 -1.14
CA THR A 60 -5.23 -16.22 0.25
C THR A 60 -4.58 -17.45 0.88
N GLN A 61 -4.57 -18.58 0.17
CA GLN A 61 -3.91 -19.82 0.60
C GLN A 61 -2.40 -19.63 0.72
N ASP A 62 -1.75 -18.98 -0.24
CA ASP A 62 -0.31 -18.74 -0.21
C ASP A 62 0.07 -17.80 0.94
N GLY A 63 -0.73 -16.75 1.17
CA GLY A 63 -0.59 -15.91 2.36
C GLY A 63 -0.76 -16.70 3.65
N ALA A 64 -1.70 -17.64 3.72
CA ALA A 64 -1.88 -18.50 4.89
C ALA A 64 -0.69 -19.44 5.12
N LYS A 65 -0.12 -20.02 4.06
CA LYS A 65 1.09 -20.87 4.14
C LYS A 65 2.28 -20.09 4.68
N ILE A 66 2.51 -18.88 4.17
CA ILE A 66 3.61 -18.02 4.64
C ILE A 66 3.43 -17.68 6.12
N ARG A 67 2.22 -17.26 6.52
CA ARG A 67 1.91 -16.97 7.93
C ARG A 67 2.14 -18.17 8.84
N ALA A 68 1.73 -19.36 8.40
CA ALA A 68 1.94 -20.60 9.15
C ALA A 68 3.43 -20.95 9.27
N HIS A 69 4.21 -20.77 8.20
CA HIS A 69 5.65 -21.04 8.21
C HIS A 69 6.41 -20.12 9.17
N ILE A 70 6.11 -18.81 9.15
CA ILE A 70 6.69 -17.85 10.09
C ILE A 70 6.35 -18.26 11.53
N ARG A 71 5.09 -18.59 11.79
CA ARG A 71 4.66 -18.98 13.13
C ARG A 71 5.36 -20.26 13.60
N LEU A 72 5.51 -21.25 12.73
CA LEU A 72 6.24 -22.48 13.06
C LEU A 72 7.67 -22.18 13.51
N VAL A 73 8.39 -21.32 12.78
CA VAL A 73 9.76 -20.94 13.12
C VAL A 73 9.83 -20.24 14.48
N LEU A 74 8.89 -19.32 14.76
CA LEU A 74 8.88 -18.57 16.01
C LEU A 74 8.50 -19.43 17.23
N GLU A 75 7.52 -20.32 17.10
CA GLU A 75 7.06 -21.17 18.22
C GLU A 75 8.05 -22.32 18.53
N VAL A 76 8.80 -22.79 17.53
CA VAL A 76 9.89 -23.78 17.72
C VAL A 76 11.11 -23.16 18.39
N THR A 77 11.25 -21.84 18.36
CA THR A 77 12.35 -21.16 19.05
C THR A 77 11.95 -20.96 20.52
N PRO A 78 12.54 -21.71 21.47
CA PRO A 78 12.23 -21.48 22.88
C PRO A 78 12.59 -20.03 23.23
N PRO A 79 11.82 -19.39 24.14
CA PRO A 79 12.16 -18.05 24.59
C PRO A 79 13.60 -18.05 25.11
N PRO A 80 14.40 -17.01 24.80
CA PRO A 80 15.76 -16.93 25.32
C PRO A 80 15.72 -17.03 26.85
N PRO A 81 16.65 -17.78 27.47
CA PRO A 81 16.67 -17.90 28.91
C PRO A 81 16.76 -16.51 29.55
N PRO A 82 16.15 -16.31 30.74
CA PRO A 82 16.20 -15.02 31.40
C PRO A 82 17.65 -14.57 31.54
N PRO A 83 17.94 -13.26 31.37
CA PRO A 83 19.29 -12.75 31.54
C PRO A 83 19.76 -13.12 32.95
N ARG A 84 20.95 -13.73 33.03
CA ARG A 84 21.57 -14.04 34.33
C ARG A 84 21.65 -12.73 35.14
N PRO A 85 21.41 -12.77 36.46
CA PRO A 85 21.62 -11.61 37.31
C PRO A 85 23.01 -11.08 37.02
N ARG A 86 23.10 -9.82 36.55
CA ARG A 86 24.39 -9.17 36.44
C ARG A 86 24.94 -9.13 37.87
N PRO A 87 26.19 -9.55 38.12
CA PRO A 87 26.78 -9.35 39.42
C PRO A 87 26.62 -7.87 39.76
N LEU A 88 26.10 -7.60 40.97
CA LEU A 88 25.93 -6.26 41.48
C LEU A 88 27.29 -5.58 41.30
N ALA A 89 27.37 -4.60 40.40
CA ALA A 89 28.64 -3.96 40.11
C ALA A 89 29.20 -3.47 41.44
N SER A 90 30.37 -3.98 41.82
CA SER A 90 31.12 -3.42 42.93
C SER A 90 31.21 -1.91 42.69
N PRO A 91 30.99 -1.07 43.71
CA PRO A 91 30.96 0.38 43.52
C PRO A 91 32.20 0.80 42.74
N LEU A 92 31.99 1.39 41.56
CA LEU A 92 33.10 1.97 40.81
C LEU A 92 33.75 3.01 41.72
N PRO A 93 35.10 3.04 41.81
CA PRO A 93 35.76 4.08 42.57
C PRO A 93 35.31 5.43 42.00
N LEU A 94 34.94 6.34 42.91
CA LEU A 94 34.54 7.71 42.62
C LEU A 94 35.74 8.42 41.98
N PHE A 95 35.96 8.21 40.68
CA PHE A 95 37.00 8.91 39.94
C PHE A 95 36.63 10.38 39.94
N SER A 96 37.56 11.17 40.48
CA SER A 96 37.55 12.62 40.60
C SER A 96 36.93 13.28 39.37
N GLN A 97 35.89 14.06 39.60
CA GLN A 97 35.38 15.01 38.62
C GLN A 97 36.48 16.02 38.28
N THR A 98 37.19 15.82 37.17
CA THR A 98 37.83 16.93 36.48
C THR A 98 36.75 17.63 35.65
N PRO A 99 36.51 18.95 35.85
CA PRO A 99 35.52 19.67 35.07
C PRO A 99 35.92 19.66 33.58
N PRO A 100 34.94 19.54 32.65
CA PRO A 100 35.23 19.62 31.23
C PRO A 100 35.74 21.03 30.87
N PRO A 101 36.70 21.15 29.93
CA PRO A 101 37.13 22.45 29.46
C PRO A 101 35.97 23.16 28.76
N MET A 102 35.77 24.43 29.11
CA MET A 102 34.80 25.33 28.51
C MET A 102 35.05 25.45 27.00
N LEU A 103 34.19 24.85 26.18
CA LEU A 103 34.14 25.15 24.75
C LEU A 103 33.45 26.51 24.56
N CYS A 104 34.20 27.48 24.04
CA CYS A 104 33.67 28.77 23.59
C CYS A 104 32.65 28.56 22.44
N PRO A 105 31.48 29.22 22.47
CA PRO A 105 30.55 29.16 21.35
C PRO A 105 31.01 30.08 20.20
N THR A 106 31.28 29.51 19.03
CA THR A 106 31.39 30.26 17.77
C THR A 106 30.01 30.81 17.35
N PRO A 107 29.92 32.02 16.79
CA PRO A 107 28.64 32.61 16.41
C PRO A 107 28.02 31.93 15.17
N ARG A 108 26.69 31.73 15.26
CA ARG A 108 25.77 31.33 14.19
C ARG A 108 25.93 32.19 12.94
N ALA A 109 26.11 31.56 11.77
CA ALA A 109 25.74 32.16 10.49
C ALA A 109 24.32 31.68 10.12
N CYS A 110 23.34 32.55 10.35
CA CYS A 110 21.98 32.43 9.84
C CYS A 110 21.97 32.95 8.40
N GLY A 111 21.99 32.05 7.41
CA GLY A 111 21.94 32.39 5.99
C GLY A 111 20.55 32.18 5.42
N SER A 112 19.72 33.22 5.45
CA SER A 112 18.52 33.33 4.62
C SER A 112 18.91 33.95 3.28
N SER A 113 18.67 33.25 2.16
CA SER A 113 18.44 33.93 0.89
C SER A 113 17.64 33.06 -0.08
N ARG A 114 16.47 33.57 -0.44
CA ARG A 114 15.68 33.18 -1.61
C ARG A 114 16.48 33.47 -2.88
N GLY A 115 16.29 32.68 -3.92
CA GLY A 115 16.83 33.00 -5.25
C GLY A 115 16.56 31.96 -6.31
N SER A 116 15.43 32.10 -6.99
CA SER A 116 15.08 31.47 -8.28
C SER A 116 16.17 31.67 -9.33
N ARG A 117 16.35 30.67 -10.24
CA ARG A 117 16.98 30.67 -11.59
C ARG A 117 17.86 29.41 -11.76
N THR A 118 17.94 28.66 -12.85
CA THR A 118 17.39 28.73 -14.21
C THR A 118 17.40 27.31 -14.78
N LEU A 119 16.46 27.09 -15.69
CA LEU A 119 16.32 26.02 -16.65
C LEU A 119 17.55 25.96 -17.60
N LEU A 120 18.27 24.83 -17.66
CA LEU A 120 19.13 24.43 -18.79
C LEU A 120 19.67 23.00 -18.55
N ARG A 121 19.04 22.00 -19.16
CA ARG A 121 19.60 21.24 -20.29
C ARG A 121 18.61 20.19 -20.78
#